data_AF-A0A529K166-F1
#
_entry.id   AF-A0A529K166-F1
#
_cell.length_a   1.000
_cell.length_b   1.000
_cell.length_c   1.000
_cell.angle_alpha   90.00
_cell.angle_beta   90.00
_cell.angle_gamma   90.00
#
_symmetry.space_group_name_H-M   'P 1'
#
loop_
_entity.id
_entity.type
_entity.pdbx_description
1 polymer ?
#
loop_
_entity_poly.entity_id
_entity_poly.type
_entity_poly.pdbx_seq_one_letter_code
_entity_poly.pdbx_strand_id
1 'polypeptide(L)' 'MTALTPNSAKNFILDNTALMAPPHVPEILLHLADEAHDLW' A
#
# COMPACT_ATOMS: atom_id res chain seq x y z
N MET A 1 16.91 11.56 -10.82
CA MET A 1 15.76 11.00 -10.07
C MET A 1 15.38 12.02 -9.01
N THR A 2 14.21 12.63 -9.10
CA THR A 2 13.74 13.63 -8.13
C THR A 2 13.19 12.88 -6.91
N ALA A 3 13.59 13.28 -5.71
CA ALA A 3 13.09 12.65 -4.49
C ALA A 3 11.60 12.96 -4.28
N LEU A 4 10.84 11.99 -3.77
CA LEU A 4 9.44 12.20 -3.40
C LEU A 4 9.37 13.10 -2.17
N THR A 5 8.51 14.12 -2.24
CA THR A 5 8.05 14.87 -1.06
C THR A 5 7.01 14.06 -0.29
N PRO A 6 6.74 14.35 0.99
CA PRO A 6 5.72 13.63 1.76
C PRO A 6 4.34 13.62 1.10
N ASN A 7 3.92 14.75 0.52
CA ASN A 7 2.63 14.83 -0.18
C ASN A 7 2.61 14.02 -1.48
N SER A 8 3.69 14.09 -2.28
CA SER A 8 3.77 13.28 -3.51
C SER A 8 3.92 11.79 -3.21
N ALA A 9 4.56 11.42 -2.10
CA ALA A 9 4.66 10.03 -1.65
C ALA A 9 3.29 9.49 -1.23
N LYS A 10 2.48 10.27 -0.50
CA LYS A 10 1.11 9.87 -0.14
C LYS A 10 0.27 9.57 -1.38
N ASN A 11 0.28 10.46 -2.37
CA ASN A 11 -0.48 10.25 -3.60
C ASN A 11 0.02 9.02 -4.36
N PHE A 12 1.34 8.87 -4.50
CA PHE A 12 1.93 7.68 -5.12
C PHE A 12 1.46 6.38 -4.45
N ILE A 13 1.45 6.32 -3.11
CA ILE A 13 0.97 5.15 -2.38
C ILE A 13 -0.51 4.89 -2.71
N LEU A 14 -1.37 5.91 -2.61
CA LEU A 14 -2.81 5.77 -2.87
C LEU A 14 -3.12 5.36 -4.32
N ASP A 15 -2.34 5.86 -5.28
CA ASP A 15 -2.55 5.59 -6.71
C ASP A 15 -2.12 4.17 -7.12
N ASN A 16 -1.25 3.53 -6.35
CA ASN A 16 -0.64 2.23 -6.70
C ASN A 16 -0.98 1.10 -5.71
N THR A 17 -1.86 1.34 -4.74
CA THR A 17 -2.25 0.36 -3.73
C THR A 17 -3.74 0.40 -3.43
N ALA A 18 -4.29 -0.72 -2.99
CA ALA A 18 -5.66 -0.83 -2.51
C ALA A 18 -5.69 -1.00 -0.98
N LEU A 19 -6.76 -0.53 -0.35
CA LEU A 19 -6.98 -0.79 1.07
C LEU A 19 -7.52 -2.20 1.26
N MET A 20 -6.81 -3.04 2.00
CA MET A 20 -7.22 -4.42 2.25
C MET A 20 -6.80 -4.92 3.63
N ALA A 21 -7.47 -5.96 4.11
CA ALA A 21 -7.12 -6.64 5.35
C ALA A 21 -6.27 -7.88 5.03
N PRO A 22 -5.06 -8.03 5.62
CA PRO A 22 -4.27 -9.23 5.50
C PRO A 22 -5.00 -10.49 6.03
N PRO A 23 -4.82 -11.67 5.43
CA PRO A 23 -5.51 -12.90 5.85
C PRO A 23 -5.26 -13.31 7.31
N HIS A 24 -4.03 -13.10 7.81
CA HIS A 24 -3.62 -13.51 9.14
C HIS A 24 -3.88 -12.48 10.24
N VAL A 25 -4.18 -11.23 9.87
CA VAL A 25 -4.48 -10.12 10.79
C VAL A 25 -5.63 -9.28 10.24
N PRO A 26 -6.85 -9.84 10.18
CA PRO A 26 -8.00 -9.19 9.53
C PRO A 26 -8.47 -7.92 10.26
N GLU A 27 -7.99 -7.64 11.46
CA GLU A 27 -8.31 -6.46 12.26
C GLU A 27 -7.62 -5.19 11.76
N ILE A 28 -6.60 -5.31 10.90
CA ILE A 28 -5.80 -4.18 10.40
C ILE A 28 -6.07 -3.98 8.90
N LEU A 29 -6.32 -2.74 8.50
CA LEU A 29 -6.40 -2.33 7.10
C LEU A 29 -5.11 -1.64 6.68
N LEU A 30 -4.54 -2.10 5.57
CA LEU A 30 -3.30 -1.58 5.01
C LEU A 30 -3.50 -1.23 3.54
N HIS A 31 -2.71 -0.27 3.05
CA HIS A 31 -2.54 0.01 1.64
C HIS A 31 -1.52 -0.98 1.06
N LEU A 32 -1.99 -1.97 0.30
CA LEU A 32 -1.16 -3.01 -0.29
C LEU A 32 -1.27 -3.01 -1.82
N ALA A 33 -0.15 -3.26 -2.48
CA ALA A 33 -0.13 -3.47 -3.92
C ALA A 33 -0.68 -4.87 -4.24
N ASP A 34 -1.37 -5.02 -5.37
CA ASP A 34 -1.99 -6.29 -5.74
C ASP A 34 -0.97 -7.45 -5.87
N GLU A 35 0.28 -7.15 -6.22
CA GLU A 35 1.37 -8.13 -6.29
C GLU A 35 1.88 -8.62 -4.92
N ALA A 36 1.49 -7.97 -3.82
CA ALA A 36 1.94 -8.33 -2.47
C ALA A 36 1.12 -9.46 -1.83
N HIS A 37 0.03 -9.90 -2.46
CA HIS A 37 -0.85 -10.94 -1.93
C HIS A 37 -0.17 -12.32 -1.82
N ASP A 38 0.67 -12.68 -2.79
CA ASP A 38 1.32 -14.00 -2.85
C ASP A 38 2.60 -14.08 -1.98
N LEU A 39 3.04 -12.96 -1.39
CA LEU A 39 4.25 -12.89 -0.57
C LEU A 39 4.01 -13.20 0.91
N TRP A 40 2.76 -13.41 1.30
CA TRP A 40 2.32 -13.79 2.65
C TRP A 40 1.69 -15.18 2.65
#